data_AF-A0A4W4F2A7-F1
#
_entry.id   AF-A0A4W4F2A7-F1
#
_cell.length_a   1.000
_cell.length_b   1.000
_cell.length_c   1.000
_cell.angle_alpha   90.00
_cell.angle_beta   90.00
_cell.angle_gamma   90.00
#
_symmetry.space_group_name_H-M   'P 1'
#
loop_
_entity.id
_entity.type
_entity.pdbx_description
1 polymer ?
#
loop_
_entity_poly.entity_id
_entity_poly.type
_entity_poly.pdbx_seq_one_letter_code
_entity_poly.pdbx_strand_id
1 'polypeptide(L)'
;MSRKTRRWIFHIFLCLGIIYLKIGGFSSVVALGASIICNKIPGLAPRQRTICQSRPDAIIAIGEGAQMGIEECQFQFKNGRWNCSALGERTIFGKELKVGSKEAAFTYAIVSAGVAHAVTAACTRGSVSGCGCDKEKQGFYNQEEGWKWGGCSADVQYGLGFSKAFVDEREVKQNARTLMNLHNNEVGRKILEKNMRLECKCHGVSGSCTTKTCWTTLPKFRQLGYVLKEKYYQAVQVEAVRARRNKRPTFLKIKKPQSYRKPADTDLVYIEKSPNYCEADPATGSVGTQGRTCNKTLALQANGCDLMCCGRGYNTHQYSRVWQCNCKFLWCCYVKCNTCSERTEVHTCK
;
A
#
# COMPACT_ATOMS: atom_id res chain seq x y z
N MET A 1 -55.45 3.52 -40.88
CA MET A 1 -54.01 3.90 -40.99
C MET A 1 -53.51 3.60 -42.39
N SER A 2 -52.95 4.60 -43.08
CA SER A 2 -52.40 4.46 -44.44
C SER A 2 -51.18 3.52 -44.46
N ARG A 3 -50.98 2.77 -45.56
CA ARG A 3 -49.80 1.90 -45.75
C ARG A 3 -48.47 2.65 -45.55
N LYS A 4 -48.43 3.96 -45.85
CA LYS A 4 -47.26 4.82 -45.62
C LYS A 4 -46.95 5.00 -44.12
N THR A 5 -47.97 5.20 -43.28
CA THR A 5 -47.80 5.40 -41.83
C THR A 5 -47.32 4.11 -41.14
N ARG A 6 -47.77 2.94 -41.60
CA ARG A 6 -47.31 1.64 -41.06
C ARG A 6 -45.84 1.37 -41.34
N ARG A 7 -45.36 1.70 -42.55
CA ARG A 7 -43.94 1.58 -42.93
C ARG A 7 -43.05 2.53 -42.12
N TRP A 8 -43.50 3.76 -41.90
CA TRP A 8 -42.74 4.75 -41.14
C TRP A 8 -42.57 4.36 -39.67
N ILE A 9 -43.64 3.88 -39.04
CA ILE A 9 -43.61 3.37 -37.66
C ILE A 9 -42.67 2.16 -37.55
N PHE A 10 -42.70 1.24 -38.51
CA PHE A 10 -41.83 0.06 -38.51
C PHE A 10 -40.34 0.44 -38.62
N HIS A 11 -40.00 1.43 -39.44
CA HIS A 11 -38.61 1.93 -39.53
C HIS A 11 -38.15 2.63 -38.25
N ILE A 12 -39.02 3.38 -37.57
CA ILE A 12 -38.70 3.99 -36.27
C ILE A 12 -38.43 2.92 -35.21
N PHE A 13 -39.28 1.90 -35.11
CA PHE A 13 -39.06 0.80 -34.16
C PHE A 13 -37.81 -0.03 -34.49
N LEU A 14 -37.49 -0.21 -35.78
CA LEU A 14 -36.27 -0.89 -36.20
C LEU A 14 -35.02 -0.07 -35.83
N CYS A 15 -35.04 1.24 -36.05
CA CYS A 15 -33.94 2.13 -35.67
C CYS A 15 -33.76 2.22 -34.15
N LEU A 16 -34.85 2.32 -33.38
CA LEU A 16 -34.81 2.31 -31.92
C LEU A 16 -34.30 0.97 -31.38
N GLY A 17 -34.71 -0.15 -31.98
CA GLY A 17 -34.23 -1.50 -31.63
C GLY A 17 -32.74 -1.70 -31.91
N ILE A 18 -32.23 -1.19 -33.03
CA ILE A 18 -30.80 -1.25 -33.39
C ILE A 18 -29.96 -0.36 -32.45
N ILE A 19 -30.47 0.81 -32.06
CA ILE A 19 -29.82 1.68 -31.06
C ILE A 19 -29.79 0.99 -29.69
N TYR A 20 -30.88 0.33 -29.27
CA TYR A 20 -30.95 -0.42 -28.02
C TYR A 20 -29.99 -1.63 -28.00
N LEU A 21 -29.88 -2.37 -29.11
CA LEU A 21 -28.93 -3.49 -29.24
C LEU A 21 -27.47 -3.02 -29.24
N LYS A 22 -27.16 -1.90 -29.90
CA LYS A 22 -25.80 -1.33 -29.89
C LYS A 22 -25.42 -0.79 -28.51
N ILE A 23 -26.32 -0.14 -27.78
CA ILE A 23 -26.01 0.42 -26.45
C ILE A 23 -25.98 -0.68 -25.37
N GLY A 24 -26.91 -1.65 -25.42
CA GLY A 24 -26.96 -2.76 -24.46
C GLY A 24 -25.89 -3.84 -24.69
N GLY A 25 -25.49 -4.06 -25.94
CA GLY A 25 -24.48 -5.08 -26.30
C GLY A 25 -23.09 -4.77 -25.76
N PHE A 26 -22.63 -3.51 -25.81
CA PHE A 26 -21.32 -3.14 -25.26
C PHE A 26 -21.26 -3.22 -23.73
N SER A 27 -22.34 -2.88 -23.03
CA SER A 27 -22.40 -2.92 -21.56
C SER A 27 -22.35 -4.37 -21.02
N SER A 28 -23.02 -5.29 -21.71
CA SER A 28 -23.08 -6.72 -21.33
C SER A 28 -21.73 -7.43 -21.49
N VAL A 29 -21.01 -7.15 -22.58
CA VAL A 29 -19.71 -7.80 -22.88
C VAL A 29 -18.61 -7.32 -21.94
N VAL A 30 -18.58 -6.02 -21.60
CA VAL A 30 -17.63 -5.47 -20.61
C VAL A 30 -17.91 -6.03 -19.21
N ALA A 31 -19.18 -6.17 -18.82
CA ALA A 31 -19.57 -6.76 -17.53
C ALA A 31 -19.18 -8.26 -17.42
N LEU A 32 -19.33 -9.03 -18.52
CA LEU A 32 -18.86 -10.43 -18.57
C LEU A 32 -17.33 -10.52 -18.44
N GLY A 33 -16.58 -9.64 -19.10
CA GLY A 33 -15.11 -9.59 -19.01
C GLY A 33 -14.60 -9.29 -17.60
N ALA A 34 -15.20 -8.29 -16.93
CA ALA A 34 -14.85 -7.92 -15.55
C ALA A 34 -15.11 -9.06 -14.56
N SER A 35 -16.26 -9.74 -14.66
CA SER A 35 -16.60 -10.87 -13.79
C SER A 35 -15.62 -12.02 -13.91
N ILE A 36 -15.18 -12.37 -15.13
CA ILE A 36 -14.21 -13.44 -15.37
C ILE A 36 -12.85 -13.10 -14.76
N ILE A 37 -12.37 -11.86 -14.91
CA ILE A 37 -11.08 -11.42 -14.38
C ILE A 37 -11.11 -11.43 -12.84
N CYS A 38 -12.12 -10.77 -12.24
CA CYS A 38 -12.24 -10.66 -10.79
C CYS A 38 -12.46 -12.01 -10.09
N ASN A 39 -13.07 -12.98 -10.76
CA ASN A 39 -13.25 -14.33 -10.22
C ASN A 39 -11.94 -15.15 -10.23
N LYS A 40 -11.03 -14.87 -11.16
CA LYS A 40 -9.74 -15.56 -11.25
C LYS A 40 -8.66 -15.00 -10.32
N ILE A 41 -8.84 -13.80 -9.76
CA ILE A 41 -7.85 -13.23 -8.83
C ILE A 41 -7.87 -14.01 -7.51
N PRO A 42 -6.77 -14.70 -7.15
CA PRO A 42 -6.71 -15.48 -5.93
C PRO A 42 -6.58 -14.55 -4.71
N GLY A 43 -7.27 -14.93 -3.62
CA GLY A 43 -7.21 -14.20 -2.35
C GLY A 43 -8.21 -13.05 -2.18
N LEU A 44 -9.02 -12.70 -3.19
CA LEU A 44 -10.11 -11.73 -3.02
C LEU A 44 -11.27 -12.32 -2.20
N ALA A 45 -11.69 -11.58 -1.16
CA ALA A 45 -12.90 -11.87 -0.40
C ALA A 45 -14.17 -11.63 -1.26
N PRO A 46 -15.31 -12.28 -0.95
CA PRO A 46 -16.55 -12.15 -1.75
C PRO A 46 -17.00 -10.69 -1.99
N ARG A 47 -16.91 -9.85 -0.95
CA ARG A 47 -17.25 -8.42 -1.07
C ARG A 47 -16.26 -7.63 -1.91
N GLN A 48 -14.97 -7.94 -1.79
CA GLN A 48 -13.92 -7.35 -2.66
C GLN A 48 -14.11 -7.73 -4.12
N ARG A 49 -14.60 -8.95 -4.41
CA ARG A 49 -14.95 -9.36 -5.78
C ARG A 49 -16.10 -8.54 -6.36
N THR A 50 -17.09 -8.20 -5.54
CA THR A 50 -18.19 -7.33 -5.96
C THR A 50 -17.68 -5.94 -6.31
N ILE A 51 -16.75 -5.39 -5.50
CA ILE A 51 -16.11 -4.10 -5.79
C ILE A 51 -15.30 -4.19 -7.08
N CYS A 52 -14.48 -5.24 -7.25
CA CYS A 52 -13.70 -5.48 -8.46
C CYS A 52 -14.61 -5.56 -9.71
N GLN A 53 -15.75 -6.23 -9.62
CA GLN A 53 -16.70 -6.32 -10.73
C GLN A 53 -17.31 -4.97 -11.08
N SER A 54 -17.59 -4.13 -10.08
CA SER A 54 -18.10 -2.78 -10.31
C SER A 54 -17.04 -1.82 -10.84
N ARG A 55 -15.77 -2.01 -10.46
CA ARG A 55 -14.63 -1.15 -10.75
C ARG A 55 -13.39 -1.95 -11.17
N PRO A 56 -13.43 -2.64 -12.33
CA PRO A 56 -12.33 -3.48 -12.79
C PRO A 56 -11.11 -2.68 -13.22
N ASP A 57 -11.30 -1.41 -13.60
CA ASP A 57 -10.24 -0.45 -13.90
C ASP A 57 -9.36 -0.13 -12.68
N ALA A 58 -9.96 -0.11 -11.49
CA ALA A 58 -9.25 0.19 -10.25
C ALA A 58 -8.42 -1.00 -9.72
N ILE A 59 -8.71 -2.24 -10.12
CA ILE A 59 -8.07 -3.43 -9.53
C ILE A 59 -6.55 -3.47 -9.76
N ILE A 60 -6.09 -2.93 -10.89
CA ILE A 60 -4.67 -2.84 -11.22
C ILE A 60 -3.97 -1.90 -10.23
N ALA A 61 -4.52 -0.69 -10.04
CA ALA A 61 -3.99 0.28 -9.08
C ALA A 61 -4.01 -0.24 -7.65
N ILE A 62 -5.04 -1.00 -7.27
CA ILE A 62 -5.12 -1.66 -5.96
C ILE A 62 -4.01 -2.70 -5.80
N GLY A 63 -3.77 -3.54 -6.81
CA GLY A 63 -2.71 -4.53 -6.80
C GLY A 63 -1.33 -3.89 -6.70
N GLU A 64 -1.07 -2.87 -7.52
CA GLU A 64 0.15 -2.05 -7.46
C GLU A 64 0.36 -1.42 -6.07
N GLY A 65 -0.70 -0.87 -5.48
CA GLY A 65 -0.64 -0.25 -4.16
C GLY A 65 -0.38 -1.24 -3.03
N ALA A 66 -1.01 -2.40 -3.07
CA ALA A 66 -0.77 -3.45 -2.10
C ALA A 66 0.67 -4.01 -2.22
N GLN A 67 1.15 -4.23 -3.45
CA GLN A 67 2.53 -4.65 -3.72
C GLN A 67 3.54 -3.62 -3.22
N MET A 68 3.31 -2.33 -3.53
CA MET A 68 4.13 -1.21 -3.04
C MET A 68 4.22 -1.21 -1.51
N GLY A 69 3.10 -1.48 -0.81
CA GLY A 69 3.07 -1.63 0.64
C GLY A 69 3.92 -2.80 1.16
N ILE A 70 3.88 -3.95 0.50
CA ILE A 70 4.67 -5.13 0.87
C ILE A 70 6.16 -4.92 0.62
N GLU A 71 6.54 -4.36 -0.52
CA GLU A 71 7.94 -4.05 -0.84
C GLU A 71 8.53 -3.05 0.17
N GLU A 72 7.76 -2.03 0.55
CA GLU A 72 8.20 -1.09 1.57
C GLU A 72 8.28 -1.75 2.95
N CYS A 73 7.37 -2.67 3.28
CA CYS A 73 7.47 -3.47 4.49
C CYS A 73 8.75 -4.30 4.53
N GLN A 74 9.08 -5.00 3.44
CA GLN A 74 10.33 -5.74 3.33
C GLN A 74 11.54 -4.82 3.44
N PHE A 75 11.50 -3.63 2.84
CA PHE A 75 12.56 -2.65 2.96
C PHE A 75 12.78 -2.18 4.41
N GLN A 76 11.70 -1.84 5.13
CA GLN A 76 11.77 -1.35 6.51
C GLN A 76 12.20 -2.44 7.51
N PHE A 77 12.02 -3.71 7.17
CA PHE A 77 12.30 -4.85 8.05
C PHE A 77 13.44 -5.77 7.54
N LYS A 78 14.15 -5.39 6.46
CA LYS A 78 15.23 -6.19 5.86
C LYS A 78 16.30 -6.65 6.86
N ASN A 79 16.56 -5.82 7.87
CA ASN A 79 17.58 -6.04 8.91
C ASN A 79 17.03 -6.66 10.20
N GLY A 80 15.73 -6.89 10.31
CA GLY A 80 15.11 -7.51 11.50
C GLY A 80 14.92 -9.02 11.31
N ARG A 81 14.78 -9.77 12.41
CA ARG A 81 14.52 -11.24 12.39
C ARG A 81 13.24 -11.58 11.62
N TRP A 82 12.20 -10.76 11.81
CA TRP A 82 11.05 -10.72 10.92
C TRP A 82 11.32 -9.70 9.81
N ASN A 83 11.27 -10.14 8.55
CA ASN A 83 11.62 -9.34 7.37
C ASN A 83 10.44 -9.16 6.39
N CYS A 84 9.21 -9.38 6.85
CA CYS A 84 8.00 -9.26 6.03
C CYS A 84 7.90 -10.25 4.84
N SER A 85 8.78 -11.28 4.78
CA SER A 85 8.78 -12.32 3.72
C SER A 85 7.56 -13.23 3.77
N ALA A 86 6.98 -13.43 4.96
CA ALA A 86 5.79 -14.24 5.16
C ALA A 86 4.59 -13.77 4.33
N LEU A 87 4.61 -12.59 3.69
CA LEU A 87 3.51 -12.07 2.87
C LEU A 87 3.70 -12.25 1.35
N GLY A 88 4.88 -12.66 0.88
CA GLY A 88 5.25 -12.58 -0.54
C GLY A 88 4.91 -13.79 -1.43
N GLU A 89 4.52 -14.94 -0.89
CA GLU A 89 4.63 -16.18 -1.67
C GLU A 89 3.41 -16.62 -2.49
N ARG A 90 2.16 -16.19 -2.23
CA ARG A 90 1.01 -16.78 -2.96
C ARG A 90 -0.14 -15.87 -3.37
N THR A 91 -0.46 -14.78 -2.65
CA THR A 91 -1.52 -13.83 -3.06
C THR A 91 -1.36 -12.49 -2.35
N ILE A 92 -1.31 -11.37 -3.09
CA ILE A 92 -1.25 -10.00 -2.55
C ILE A 92 -2.47 -9.66 -1.66
N PHE A 93 -3.63 -10.32 -1.90
CA PHE A 93 -4.89 -10.03 -1.20
C PHE A 93 -5.26 -11.00 -0.07
N GLY A 94 -4.62 -12.17 0.02
CA GLY A 94 -5.13 -13.31 0.80
C GLY A 94 -4.33 -13.75 2.03
N LYS A 95 -3.09 -13.28 2.23
CA LYS A 95 -2.27 -13.75 3.36
C LYS A 95 -2.43 -12.82 4.58
N GLU A 96 -3.06 -13.33 5.63
CA GLU A 96 -3.15 -12.68 6.94
C GLU A 96 -2.07 -13.24 7.88
N LEU A 97 -1.39 -12.35 8.61
CA LEU A 97 -0.50 -12.77 9.70
C LEU A 97 -1.32 -13.35 10.83
N LYS A 98 -0.97 -14.55 11.31
CA LYS A 98 -1.76 -15.28 12.31
C LYS A 98 -1.84 -14.56 13.66
N VAL A 99 -0.77 -13.87 14.04
CA VAL A 99 -0.64 -13.21 15.35
C VAL A 99 -1.03 -11.73 15.29
N GLY A 100 -1.74 -11.28 16.31
CA GLY A 100 -2.07 -9.90 16.66
C GLY A 100 -0.89 -8.99 17.02
N SER A 101 0.28 -9.12 16.36
CA SER A 101 1.55 -8.51 16.78
C SER A 101 1.78 -7.09 16.26
N LYS A 102 2.87 -6.46 16.72
CA LYS A 102 3.33 -5.15 16.22
C LYS A 102 3.64 -5.18 14.72
N GLU A 103 4.21 -6.29 14.24
CA GLU A 103 4.54 -6.45 12.83
C GLU A 103 3.28 -6.50 11.98
N ALA A 104 2.24 -7.20 12.47
CA ALA A 104 0.93 -7.17 11.83
C ALA A 104 0.35 -5.75 11.79
N ALA A 105 0.40 -5.00 12.90
CA ALA A 105 -0.09 -3.63 12.94
C ALA A 105 0.55 -2.75 11.84
N PHE A 106 1.87 -2.83 11.68
CA PHE A 106 2.59 -2.13 10.62
C PHE A 106 2.16 -2.58 9.22
N THR A 107 2.06 -3.90 8.97
CA THR A 107 1.64 -4.45 7.68
C THR A 107 0.28 -3.93 7.23
N TYR A 108 -0.73 -3.97 8.12
CA TYR A 108 -2.07 -3.48 7.78
C TYR A 108 -2.05 -1.98 7.43
N ALA A 109 -1.32 -1.18 8.21
CA ALA A 109 -1.19 0.25 7.96
C ALA A 109 -0.48 0.56 6.63
N ILE A 110 0.68 -0.04 6.35
CA ILE A 110 1.45 0.25 5.13
C ILE A 110 0.75 -0.25 3.87
N VAL A 111 0.06 -1.39 3.92
CA VAL A 111 -0.71 -1.91 2.77
C VAL A 111 -1.95 -1.03 2.51
N SER A 112 -2.69 -0.65 3.54
CA SER A 112 -3.84 0.26 3.42
C SER A 112 -3.43 1.63 2.87
N ALA A 113 -2.30 2.17 3.33
CA ALA A 113 -1.71 3.39 2.81
C ALA A 113 -1.23 3.22 1.36
N GLY A 114 -0.63 2.07 1.01
CA GLY A 114 -0.19 1.74 -0.35
C GLY A 114 -1.34 1.72 -1.34
N VAL A 115 -2.46 1.08 -1.01
CA VAL A 115 -3.67 1.07 -1.84
C VAL A 115 -4.21 2.50 -2.02
N ALA A 116 -4.33 3.27 -0.93
CA ALA A 116 -4.82 4.65 -1.02
C ALA A 116 -3.89 5.53 -1.89
N HIS A 117 -2.58 5.38 -1.74
CA HIS A 117 -1.56 6.10 -2.49
C HIS A 117 -1.63 5.77 -3.99
N ALA A 118 -1.63 4.49 -4.34
CA ALA A 118 -1.66 4.06 -5.74
C ALA A 118 -2.97 4.42 -6.45
N VAL A 119 -4.13 4.28 -5.78
CA VAL A 119 -5.42 4.70 -6.34
C VAL A 119 -5.44 6.22 -6.57
N THR A 120 -4.98 7.01 -5.61
CA THR A 120 -4.87 8.47 -5.77
C THR A 120 -3.96 8.84 -6.94
N ALA A 121 -2.80 8.17 -7.07
CA ALA A 121 -1.86 8.40 -8.16
C ALA A 121 -2.45 8.01 -9.51
N ALA A 122 -3.22 6.92 -9.58
CA ALA A 122 -3.89 6.47 -10.80
C ALA A 122 -5.01 7.44 -11.23
N CYS A 123 -5.77 7.98 -10.28
CA CYS A 123 -6.76 9.03 -10.53
C CYS A 123 -6.12 10.32 -11.07
N THR A 124 -5.02 10.75 -10.45
CA THR A 124 -4.26 11.95 -10.88
C THR A 124 -3.70 11.80 -12.29
N ARG A 125 -3.34 10.57 -12.69
CA ARG A 125 -2.87 10.23 -14.06
C ARG A 125 -4.00 10.02 -15.07
N GLY A 126 -5.27 9.95 -14.64
CA GLY A 126 -6.41 9.61 -15.49
C GLY A 126 -6.48 8.14 -15.90
N SER A 127 -5.80 7.24 -15.19
CA SER A 127 -5.78 5.79 -15.50
C SER A 127 -7.00 5.03 -14.93
N VAL A 128 -7.72 5.64 -13.98
CA VAL A 128 -8.91 5.07 -13.34
C VAL A 128 -10.10 5.98 -13.64
N SER A 129 -11.20 5.40 -14.07
CA SER A 129 -12.42 6.12 -14.44
C SER A 129 -13.16 6.67 -13.20
N GLY A 130 -13.99 7.68 -13.38
CA GLY A 130 -14.83 8.21 -12.27
C GLY A 130 -14.06 8.94 -11.16
N CYS A 131 -12.77 9.24 -11.36
CA CYS A 131 -11.97 10.12 -10.51
C CYS A 131 -11.00 10.97 -11.36
N GLY A 132 -10.31 11.91 -10.73
CA GLY A 132 -9.39 12.81 -11.40
C GLY A 132 -8.59 13.66 -10.42
N CYS A 133 -8.21 14.86 -10.86
CA CYS A 133 -7.59 15.86 -9.99
C CYS A 133 -8.61 16.42 -8.98
N ASP A 134 -8.11 16.85 -7.84
CA ASP A 134 -8.86 17.63 -6.85
C ASP A 134 -9.32 18.95 -7.47
N LYS A 135 -10.64 19.13 -7.56
CA LYS A 135 -11.30 20.29 -8.17
C LYS A 135 -11.44 21.46 -7.21
N GLU A 136 -11.44 21.22 -5.90
CA GLU A 136 -11.63 22.27 -4.89
C GLU A 136 -10.45 23.26 -4.88
N LYS A 137 -9.28 22.77 -5.29
CA LYS A 137 -8.03 23.55 -5.33
C LYS A 137 -7.74 24.14 -6.70
N GLN A 138 -8.66 24.10 -7.66
CA GLN A 138 -8.43 24.68 -8.98
C GLN A 138 -8.79 26.18 -9.00
N GLY A 139 -7.85 27.01 -9.46
CA GLY A 139 -8.13 28.42 -9.77
C GLY A 139 -8.02 29.41 -8.60
N PHE A 140 -7.67 28.97 -7.39
CA PHE A 140 -7.43 29.88 -6.26
C PHE A 140 -6.07 30.58 -6.42
N TYR A 141 -6.05 31.91 -6.24
CA TYR A 141 -4.86 32.74 -6.29
C TYR A 141 -4.60 33.36 -4.91
N ASN A 142 -3.44 33.09 -4.32
CA ASN A 142 -3.04 33.75 -3.09
C ASN A 142 -2.22 35.01 -3.44
N GLN A 143 -2.85 36.18 -3.32
CA GLN A 143 -2.22 37.48 -3.59
C GLN A 143 -1.08 37.80 -2.62
N GLU A 144 -1.15 37.35 -1.36
CA GLU A 144 -0.14 37.65 -0.34
C GLU A 144 1.14 36.84 -0.52
N GLU A 145 1.03 35.60 -1.04
CA GLU A 145 2.17 34.69 -1.19
C GLU A 145 2.73 34.61 -2.63
N GLY A 146 2.15 35.37 -3.57
CA GLY A 146 2.63 35.48 -4.95
C GLY A 146 2.55 34.18 -5.77
N TRP A 147 1.66 33.25 -5.42
CA TRP A 147 1.48 32.00 -6.14
C TRP A 147 0.02 31.63 -6.40
N LYS A 148 -0.17 30.85 -7.46
CA LYS A 148 -1.49 30.37 -7.89
C LYS A 148 -1.58 28.85 -7.80
N TRP A 149 -2.75 28.34 -7.43
CA TRP A 149 -3.02 26.93 -7.64
C TRP A 149 -3.12 26.63 -9.14
N GLY A 150 -2.54 25.52 -9.55
CA GLY A 150 -2.65 25.04 -10.92
C GLY A 150 -2.03 23.65 -11.07
N GLY A 151 -2.13 23.06 -12.26
CA GLY A 151 -1.78 21.66 -12.46
C GLY A 151 -2.85 20.71 -11.91
N CYS A 152 -2.46 19.46 -11.65
CA CYS A 152 -3.35 18.42 -11.16
C CYS A 152 -3.03 18.12 -9.69
N SER A 153 -3.78 18.73 -8.77
CA SER A 153 -3.70 18.37 -7.35
C SER A 153 -4.25 16.95 -7.17
N ALA A 154 -3.52 16.12 -6.43
CA ALA A 154 -3.92 14.75 -6.12
C ALA A 154 -5.09 14.73 -5.13
N ASP A 155 -6.21 14.11 -5.52
CA ASP A 155 -7.38 13.90 -4.65
C ASP A 155 -7.16 12.70 -3.72
N VAL A 156 -6.50 12.96 -2.60
CA VAL A 156 -6.22 11.94 -1.60
C VAL A 156 -7.51 11.41 -0.96
N GLN A 157 -8.56 12.21 -0.83
CA GLN A 157 -9.80 11.79 -0.17
C GLN A 157 -10.48 10.66 -0.94
N TYR A 158 -10.49 10.75 -2.28
CA TYR A 158 -10.96 9.64 -3.12
C TYR A 158 -10.17 8.35 -2.86
N GLY A 159 -8.84 8.41 -2.85
CA GLY A 159 -8.00 7.25 -2.60
C GLY A 159 -8.16 6.66 -1.19
N LEU A 160 -8.30 7.50 -0.17
CA LEU A 160 -8.57 7.06 1.22
C LEU A 160 -9.93 6.35 1.32
N GLY A 161 -10.97 6.94 0.73
CA GLY A 161 -12.31 6.35 0.66
C GLY A 161 -12.33 5.03 -0.08
N PHE A 162 -11.62 4.94 -1.21
CA PHE A 162 -11.52 3.71 -1.97
C PHE A 162 -10.76 2.62 -1.20
N SER A 163 -9.60 2.95 -0.61
CA SER A 163 -8.82 2.02 0.21
C SER A 163 -9.66 1.49 1.38
N LYS A 164 -10.42 2.35 2.07
CA LYS A 164 -11.36 1.94 3.10
C LYS A 164 -12.43 0.98 2.56
N ALA A 165 -13.09 1.34 1.46
CA ALA A 165 -14.13 0.53 0.86
C ALA A 165 -13.64 -0.85 0.37
N PHE A 166 -12.36 -1.00 0.02
CA PHE A 166 -11.83 -2.25 -0.51
C PHE A 166 -11.05 -3.08 0.53
N VAL A 167 -10.11 -2.46 1.24
CA VAL A 167 -9.20 -3.15 2.17
C VAL A 167 -9.95 -3.63 3.42
N ASP A 168 -10.90 -2.82 3.92
CA ASP A 168 -11.61 -3.13 5.15
C ASP A 168 -12.70 -4.21 4.94
N GLU A 169 -13.15 -4.46 3.71
CA GLU A 169 -14.18 -5.49 3.40
C GLU A 169 -13.74 -6.93 3.65
N ARG A 170 -12.45 -7.15 3.86
CA ARG A 170 -11.94 -8.46 4.31
C ARG A 170 -12.24 -8.71 5.79
N GLU A 171 -12.44 -7.65 6.57
CA GLU A 171 -12.58 -7.69 8.03
C GLU A 171 -14.05 -7.92 8.45
N VAL A 172 -14.58 -9.10 8.12
CA VAL A 172 -16.01 -9.44 8.33
C VAL A 172 -16.32 -9.92 9.76
N LYS A 173 -15.33 -10.52 10.45
CA LYS A 173 -15.54 -11.14 11.76
C LYS A 173 -15.70 -10.07 12.85
N GLN A 174 -16.59 -10.30 13.83
CA GLN A 174 -16.75 -9.40 14.97
C GLN A 174 -15.86 -9.81 16.15
N ASN A 175 -14.54 -9.73 15.97
CA ASN A 175 -13.56 -10.10 17.00
C ASN A 175 -12.55 -8.96 17.29
N ALA A 176 -11.74 -9.12 18.33
CA ALA A 176 -10.74 -8.13 18.73
C ALA A 176 -9.68 -7.87 17.64
N ARG A 177 -9.35 -8.92 16.87
CA ARG A 177 -8.40 -8.86 15.76
C ARG A 177 -8.90 -7.95 14.63
N THR A 178 -10.17 -8.08 14.26
CA THR A 178 -10.80 -7.22 13.26
C THR A 178 -10.81 -5.75 13.69
N LEU A 179 -11.12 -5.45 14.95
CA LEU A 179 -11.00 -4.06 15.46
C LEU A 179 -9.57 -3.52 15.34
N MET A 180 -8.57 -4.37 15.61
CA MET A 180 -7.15 -4.00 15.50
C MET A 180 -6.75 -3.74 14.05
N ASN A 181 -7.17 -4.63 13.13
CA ASN A 181 -6.90 -4.51 11.70
C ASN A 181 -7.53 -3.23 11.13
N LEU A 182 -8.81 -2.97 11.41
CA LEU A 182 -9.51 -1.75 10.97
C LEU A 182 -8.87 -0.47 11.51
N HIS A 183 -8.46 -0.46 12.79
CA HIS A 183 -7.75 0.67 13.37
C HIS A 183 -6.42 0.93 12.66
N ASN A 184 -5.60 -0.11 12.45
CA ASN A 184 -4.29 0.06 11.82
C ASN A 184 -4.40 0.42 10.33
N ASN A 185 -5.39 -0.11 9.61
CA ASN A 185 -5.71 0.32 8.25
C ASN A 185 -6.00 1.82 8.18
N GLU A 186 -6.77 2.32 9.16
CA GLU A 186 -7.11 3.73 9.27
C GLU A 186 -5.90 4.60 9.65
N VAL A 187 -5.04 4.12 10.55
CA VAL A 187 -3.78 4.81 10.89
C VAL A 187 -2.92 5.00 9.64
N GLY A 188 -2.79 3.98 8.79
CA GLY A 188 -2.08 4.08 7.52
C GLY A 188 -2.64 5.16 6.59
N ARG A 189 -3.97 5.16 6.42
CA ARG A 189 -4.70 6.16 5.63
C ARG A 189 -4.50 7.59 6.16
N LYS A 190 -4.64 7.78 7.48
CA LYS A 190 -4.42 9.09 8.12
C LYS A 190 -2.99 9.59 8.01
N ILE A 191 -2.00 8.69 8.10
CA ILE A 191 -0.60 9.06 7.93
C ILE A 191 -0.34 9.51 6.49
N LEU A 192 -0.92 8.84 5.49
CA LEU A 192 -0.85 9.29 4.10
C LEU A 192 -1.44 10.71 3.95
N GLU A 193 -2.66 10.92 4.44
CA GLU A 193 -3.36 12.21 4.38
C GLU A 193 -2.53 13.36 4.98
N LYS A 194 -1.97 13.14 6.18
CA LYS A 194 -1.17 14.15 6.89
C LYS A 194 0.19 14.45 6.26
N ASN A 195 0.65 13.61 5.32
CA ASN A 195 1.95 13.74 4.67
C ASN A 195 1.85 14.15 3.20
N MET A 196 0.68 14.60 2.75
CA MET A 196 0.53 15.26 1.45
C MET A 196 1.44 16.49 1.36
N ARG A 197 1.98 16.75 0.17
CA ARG A 197 2.98 17.81 -0.03
C ARG A 197 2.48 18.86 -1.00
N LEU A 198 2.85 20.11 -0.77
CA LEU A 198 2.71 21.16 -1.76
C LEU A 198 3.97 21.17 -2.63
N GLU A 199 3.82 20.91 -3.93
CA GLU A 199 4.88 21.08 -4.92
C GLU A 199 4.60 22.32 -5.76
N CYS A 200 5.65 23.07 -6.07
CA CYS A 200 5.55 24.32 -6.83
C CYS A 200 6.54 24.31 -7.99
N LYS A 201 6.12 24.87 -9.13
CA LYS A 201 6.98 25.18 -10.27
C LYS A 201 7.08 26.68 -10.46
N CYS A 202 8.31 27.16 -10.62
CA CYS A 202 8.60 28.56 -10.85
C CYS A 202 8.60 28.88 -12.35
N HIS A 203 8.07 30.05 -12.71
CA HIS A 203 7.83 30.48 -14.09
C HIS A 203 8.44 31.85 -14.42
N GLY A 204 9.29 32.41 -13.57
CA GLY A 204 9.94 33.70 -13.81
C GLY A 204 11.09 33.62 -14.81
N VAL A 205 11.51 34.80 -15.29
CA VAL A 205 12.64 34.96 -16.23
C VAL A 205 13.88 34.26 -15.67
N SER A 206 14.57 33.50 -16.53
CA SER A 206 15.76 32.70 -16.18
C SER A 206 15.54 31.68 -15.04
N GLY A 207 14.31 31.22 -14.83
CA GLY A 207 13.98 30.24 -13.78
C GLY A 207 13.72 30.86 -12.40
N SER A 208 13.56 32.19 -12.32
CA SER A 208 13.20 32.86 -11.07
C SER A 208 11.81 32.46 -10.56
N CYS A 209 11.59 32.56 -9.25
CA CYS A 209 10.33 32.17 -8.59
C CYS A 209 9.39 33.36 -8.30
N THR A 210 9.50 34.45 -9.07
CA THR A 210 8.63 35.64 -8.94
C THR A 210 7.15 35.32 -9.16
N THR A 211 6.86 34.31 -9.98
CA THR A 211 5.55 33.67 -10.07
C THR A 211 5.76 32.16 -10.04
N LYS A 212 5.01 31.48 -9.18
CA LYS A 212 5.01 30.02 -9.10
C LYS A 212 3.58 29.47 -9.13
N THR A 213 3.46 28.28 -9.70
CA THR A 213 2.22 27.50 -9.72
C THR A 213 2.41 26.30 -8.81
N CYS A 214 1.49 26.05 -7.87
CA CYS A 214 1.61 24.91 -6.96
C CYS A 214 0.41 23.96 -7.04
N TRP A 215 0.65 22.70 -6.71
CA TRP A 215 -0.35 21.64 -6.60
C TRP A 215 -0.04 20.74 -5.41
N THR A 216 -1.08 20.07 -4.91
CA THR A 216 -0.92 19.06 -3.86
C THR A 216 -0.50 17.75 -4.51
N THR A 217 0.54 17.10 -3.98
CA THR A 217 1.04 15.82 -4.48
C THR A 217 1.15 14.80 -3.36
N LEU A 218 1.18 13.52 -3.75
CA LEU A 218 1.44 12.42 -2.84
C LEU A 218 2.91 12.45 -2.37
N PRO A 219 3.19 12.07 -1.12
CA PRO A 219 4.57 11.91 -0.67
C PRO A 219 5.25 10.74 -1.39
N LYS A 220 6.58 10.76 -1.42
CA LYS A 220 7.38 9.57 -1.77
C LYS A 220 7.03 8.45 -0.78
N PHE A 221 6.65 7.28 -1.30
CA PHE A 221 6.16 6.19 -0.44
C PHE A 221 7.18 5.71 0.60
N ARG A 222 8.48 5.74 0.27
CA ARG A 222 9.58 5.51 1.21
C ARG A 222 9.51 6.38 2.47
N GLN A 223 9.11 7.65 2.32
CA GLN A 223 8.99 8.57 3.46
C GLN A 223 7.82 8.17 4.37
N LEU A 224 6.70 7.73 3.80
CA LEU A 224 5.61 7.14 4.58
C LEU A 224 6.06 5.88 5.32
N GLY A 225 6.86 5.04 4.67
CA GLY A 225 7.47 3.85 5.29
C GLY A 225 8.27 4.21 6.55
N TYR A 226 9.08 5.26 6.51
CA TYR A 226 9.81 5.74 7.69
C TYR A 226 8.89 6.28 8.78
N VAL A 227 7.89 7.09 8.44
CA VAL A 227 6.92 7.63 9.43
C VAL A 227 6.16 6.49 10.13
N LEU A 228 5.68 5.50 9.36
CA LEU A 228 5.02 4.32 9.91
C LEU A 228 5.98 3.46 10.73
N LYS A 229 7.28 3.43 10.39
CA LYS A 229 8.29 2.68 11.14
C LYS A 229 8.54 3.29 12.52
N GLU A 230 8.53 4.61 12.63
CA GLU A 230 8.56 5.30 13.92
C GLU A 230 7.31 4.98 14.75
N LYS A 231 6.13 4.99 14.14
CA LYS A 231 4.89 4.57 14.78
C LYS A 231 4.91 3.11 15.23
N TYR A 232 5.62 2.24 14.51
CA TYR A 232 5.80 0.84 14.89
C TYR A 232 6.63 0.69 16.19
N TYR A 233 7.71 1.46 16.35
CA TYR A 233 8.49 1.41 17.59
C TYR A 233 7.68 1.87 18.81
N GLN A 234 6.78 2.83 18.61
CA GLN A 234 5.90 3.39 19.63
C GLN A 234 4.53 2.69 19.73
N ALA A 235 4.33 1.58 19.01
CA ALA A 235 3.04 0.89 18.96
C ALA A 235 2.55 0.48 20.35
N VAL A 236 1.24 0.58 20.56
CA VAL A 236 0.60 0.45 21.88
C VAL A 236 -0.13 -0.89 22.00
N GLN A 237 0.09 -1.61 23.11
CA GLN A 237 -0.68 -2.81 23.39
C GLN A 237 -2.09 -2.45 23.83
N VAL A 238 -3.09 -3.07 23.22
CA VAL A 238 -4.51 -2.84 23.48
C VAL A 238 -5.23 -4.12 23.84
N GLU A 239 -6.40 -3.98 24.47
CA GLU A 239 -7.33 -5.07 24.71
C GLU A 239 -8.75 -4.66 24.34
N ALA A 240 -9.56 -5.62 23.89
CA ALA A 240 -10.93 -5.36 23.50
C ALA A 240 -11.85 -5.29 24.73
N VAL A 241 -12.60 -4.19 24.82
CA VAL A 241 -13.71 -4.06 25.77
C VAL A 241 -14.90 -4.81 25.20
N ARG A 242 -15.48 -5.72 25.99
CA ARG A 242 -16.61 -6.55 25.59
C ARG A 242 -17.92 -6.00 26.15
N ALA A 243 -18.96 -5.97 25.33
CA ALA A 243 -20.30 -5.63 25.79
C ALA A 243 -20.82 -6.66 26.81
N ARG A 244 -21.53 -6.18 27.85
CA ARG A 244 -22.07 -7.03 28.93
C ARG A 244 -23.08 -8.08 28.42
N ARG A 245 -23.97 -7.72 27.50
CA ARG A 245 -25.06 -8.60 27.01
C ARG A 245 -24.61 -9.66 26.00
N ASN A 246 -23.76 -9.30 25.03
CA ASN A 246 -23.47 -10.18 23.88
C ASN A 246 -22.02 -10.70 23.86
N LYS A 247 -21.19 -10.34 24.85
CA LYS A 247 -19.71 -10.58 24.89
C LYS A 247 -18.95 -10.15 23.63
N ARG A 248 -19.60 -9.41 22.71
CA ARG A 248 -19.01 -8.90 21.48
C ARG A 248 -18.03 -7.77 21.82
N PRO A 249 -16.83 -7.76 21.22
CA PRO A 249 -15.90 -6.66 21.38
C PRO A 249 -16.47 -5.41 20.72
N THR A 250 -16.52 -4.30 21.46
CA THR A 250 -17.11 -3.04 20.99
C THR A 250 -16.05 -2.02 20.58
N PHE A 251 -14.99 -1.87 21.38
CA PHE A 251 -13.88 -0.98 21.08
C PHE A 251 -12.58 -1.45 21.74
N LEU A 252 -11.46 -0.88 21.31
CA LEU A 252 -10.14 -1.15 21.86
C LEU A 252 -9.77 -0.08 22.91
N LYS A 253 -9.20 -0.52 24.03
CA LYS A 253 -8.58 0.36 25.02
C LYS A 253 -7.12 -0.01 25.22
N ILE A 254 -6.31 0.94 25.68
CA ILE A 254 -4.91 0.70 26.02
C ILE A 254 -4.84 -0.31 27.17
N LYS A 255 -3.98 -1.33 27.05
CA LYS A 255 -3.79 -2.37 28.06
C LYS A 255 -2.98 -1.84 29.25
N LYS A 256 -3.64 -1.03 30.09
CA LYS A 256 -3.10 -0.48 31.34
C LYS A 256 -4.09 -0.73 32.49
N PRO A 257 -3.60 -1.06 33.70
CA PRO A 257 -4.45 -1.17 34.88
C PRO A 257 -5.24 0.12 35.10
N GLN A 258 -6.53 -0.01 35.43
CA GLN A 258 -7.41 1.10 35.82
C GLN A 258 -7.56 2.25 34.80
N SER A 259 -7.21 2.04 33.53
CA SER A 259 -7.40 3.03 32.46
C SER A 259 -8.38 2.54 31.40
N TYR A 260 -9.34 3.39 31.04
CA TYR A 260 -10.25 3.21 29.89
C TYR A 260 -9.85 4.09 28.69
N ARG A 261 -8.59 4.56 28.66
CA ARG A 261 -8.10 5.42 27.58
C ARG A 261 -8.06 4.67 26.25
N LYS A 262 -8.66 5.28 25.22
CA LYS A 262 -8.57 4.81 23.84
C LYS A 262 -7.19 5.16 23.25
N PRO A 263 -6.64 4.32 22.35
CA PRO A 263 -5.43 4.67 21.60
C PRO A 263 -5.67 5.92 20.75
N ALA A 264 -4.62 6.68 20.44
CA ALA A 264 -4.77 7.76 19.47
C ALA A 264 -5.04 7.19 18.08
N ASP A 265 -5.68 7.98 17.23
CA ASP A 265 -6.06 7.60 15.87
C ASP A 265 -4.87 7.55 14.90
N THR A 266 -3.67 7.93 15.35
CA THR A 266 -2.40 7.82 14.61
C THR A 266 -1.42 6.84 15.25
N ASP A 267 -1.82 6.16 16.32
CA ASP A 267 -0.98 5.16 16.99
C ASP A 267 -1.28 3.77 16.43
N LEU A 268 -0.24 3.03 16.06
CA LEU A 268 -0.39 1.61 15.73
C LEU A 268 -0.70 0.82 17.00
N VAL A 269 -1.61 -0.15 16.88
CA VAL A 269 -2.08 -0.95 18.01
C VAL A 269 -1.92 -2.43 17.76
N TYR A 270 -1.60 -3.18 18.81
CA TYR A 270 -1.45 -4.63 18.77
C TYR A 270 -2.10 -5.28 19.99
N ILE A 271 -2.60 -6.51 19.84
CA ILE A 271 -3.30 -7.24 20.91
C ILE A 271 -2.43 -8.32 21.55
N GLU A 272 -1.47 -8.87 20.80
CA GLU A 272 -0.61 -9.98 21.20
C GLU A 272 0.87 -9.60 21.11
N LYS A 273 1.70 -10.10 22.03
CA LYS A 273 3.15 -9.87 21.96
C LYS A 273 3.72 -10.53 20.70
N SER A 274 4.72 -9.89 20.10
CA SER A 274 5.44 -10.48 18.96
C SER A 274 6.04 -11.83 19.36
N PRO A 275 5.88 -12.89 18.54
CA PRO A 275 6.45 -14.20 18.80
C PRO A 275 7.98 -14.17 18.66
N ASN A 276 8.62 -15.28 19.02
CA ASN A 276 10.03 -15.46 18.74
C ASN A 276 10.23 -15.80 17.26
N TYR A 277 10.91 -14.93 16.51
CA TYR A 277 11.17 -15.10 15.08
C TYR A 277 12.47 -15.86 14.75
N CYS A 278 13.18 -16.39 15.76
CA CYS A 278 14.45 -17.10 15.58
C CYS A 278 14.29 -18.44 14.86
N GLU A 279 13.27 -19.19 15.25
CA GLU A 279 12.97 -20.53 14.74
C GLU A 279 11.74 -20.49 13.83
N ALA A 280 11.68 -21.46 12.93
CA ALA A 280 10.50 -21.66 12.10
C ALA A 280 9.36 -22.20 12.96
N ASP A 281 8.21 -21.54 12.91
CA ASP A 281 7.02 -21.95 13.65
C ASP A 281 5.77 -21.70 12.79
N PRO A 282 5.15 -22.78 12.27
CA PRO A 282 3.93 -22.68 11.50
C PRO A 282 2.75 -22.09 12.27
N ALA A 283 2.70 -22.20 13.60
CA ALA A 283 1.59 -21.71 14.41
C ALA A 283 1.57 -20.17 14.45
N THR A 284 2.73 -19.56 14.66
CA THR A 284 2.88 -18.11 14.64
C THR A 284 3.10 -17.54 13.23
N GLY A 285 3.51 -18.39 12.29
CA GLY A 285 3.88 -17.98 10.93
C GLY A 285 5.31 -17.46 10.83
N SER A 286 6.16 -17.78 11.81
CA SER A 286 7.60 -17.49 11.76
C SER A 286 8.28 -18.41 10.75
N VAL A 287 9.13 -17.83 9.89
CA VAL A 287 9.96 -18.58 8.94
C VAL A 287 11.34 -18.96 9.51
N GLY A 288 11.69 -18.41 10.67
CA GLY A 288 13.02 -18.56 11.27
C GLY A 288 14.10 -17.68 10.64
N THR A 289 15.30 -17.71 11.22
CA THR A 289 16.46 -16.93 10.74
C THR A 289 17.58 -17.78 10.13
N GLN A 290 17.39 -19.10 10.05
CA GLN A 290 18.36 -20.00 9.43
C GLN A 290 18.63 -19.61 7.98
N GLY A 291 19.90 -19.63 7.57
CA GLY A 291 20.34 -19.24 6.22
C GLY A 291 20.30 -17.72 5.94
N ARG A 292 19.85 -16.89 6.87
CA ARG A 292 19.81 -15.43 6.66
C ARG A 292 21.19 -14.81 6.76
N THR A 293 21.45 -13.84 5.88
CA THR A 293 22.67 -13.04 5.94
C THR A 293 22.72 -12.18 7.19
N CYS A 294 23.89 -12.12 7.82
CA CYS A 294 24.15 -11.29 8.98
C CYS A 294 25.48 -10.54 8.84
N ASN A 295 25.65 -9.48 9.63
CA ASN A 295 26.88 -8.70 9.66
C ASN A 295 27.69 -9.02 10.93
N LYS A 296 28.93 -9.50 10.76
CA LYS A 296 29.83 -9.84 11.86
C LYS A 296 30.34 -8.61 12.60
N THR A 297 30.54 -7.47 11.93
CA THR A 297 31.12 -6.27 12.57
C THR A 297 30.13 -5.49 13.43
N LEU A 298 28.82 -5.79 13.32
CA LEU A 298 27.74 -5.05 13.97
C LEU A 298 26.98 -5.91 14.99
N ALA A 299 27.69 -6.55 15.91
CA ALA A 299 27.15 -7.51 16.90
C ALA A 299 25.85 -7.05 17.60
N LEU A 300 25.78 -5.78 18.03
CA LEU A 300 24.66 -5.23 18.79
C LEU A 300 23.51 -4.68 17.94
N GLN A 301 23.64 -4.66 16.61
CA GLN A 301 22.58 -4.18 15.72
C GLN A 301 21.65 -5.33 15.31
N ALA A 302 20.43 -5.01 14.89
CA ALA A 302 19.43 -6.02 14.51
C ALA A 302 19.92 -6.98 13.40
N ASN A 303 20.76 -6.50 12.47
CA ASN A 303 21.41 -7.30 11.42
C ASN A 303 22.72 -7.95 11.85
N GLY A 304 23.17 -7.73 13.08
CA GLY A 304 24.34 -8.36 13.67
C GLY A 304 24.17 -9.88 13.75
N CYS A 305 25.26 -10.64 13.56
CA CYS A 305 25.18 -12.10 13.61
C CYS A 305 24.72 -12.64 14.97
N ASP A 306 25.08 -12.00 16.08
CA ASP A 306 24.66 -12.43 17.42
C ASP A 306 23.14 -12.31 17.61
N LEU A 307 22.56 -11.20 17.14
CA LEU A 307 21.12 -10.96 17.23
C LEU A 307 20.33 -11.69 16.14
N MET A 308 20.77 -11.70 14.88
CA MET A 308 20.07 -12.35 13.77
C MET A 308 20.07 -13.87 13.90
N CYS A 309 21.19 -14.46 14.32
CA CYS A 309 21.36 -15.91 14.42
C CYS A 309 20.96 -16.48 15.79
N CYS A 310 20.50 -15.63 16.72
CA CYS A 310 19.94 -16.04 17.99
C CYS A 310 20.87 -16.95 18.82
N GLY A 311 22.18 -16.72 18.75
CA GLY A 311 23.19 -17.52 19.45
C GLY A 311 23.59 -18.83 18.79
N ARG A 312 22.98 -19.23 17.66
CA ARG A 312 23.34 -20.47 16.93
C ARG A 312 24.70 -20.39 16.21
N GLY A 313 25.27 -19.20 16.11
CA GLY A 313 26.45 -18.91 15.30
C GLY A 313 26.13 -18.76 13.81
N TYR A 314 27.16 -18.62 12.98
CA TYR A 314 27.04 -18.37 11.55
C TYR A 314 28.12 -19.11 10.74
N ASN A 315 27.82 -19.39 9.48
CA ASN A 315 28.76 -19.89 8.47
C ASN A 315 29.36 -18.69 7.72
N THR A 316 30.63 -18.79 7.36
CA THR A 316 31.31 -17.77 6.54
C THR A 316 31.60 -18.35 5.16
N HIS A 317 31.11 -17.67 4.13
CA HIS A 317 31.35 -18.02 2.74
C HIS A 317 32.15 -16.91 2.07
N GLN A 318 33.19 -17.26 1.32
CA GLN A 318 34.00 -16.31 0.56
C GLN A 318 33.54 -16.28 -0.90
N TYR A 319 33.23 -15.07 -1.40
CA TYR A 319 32.80 -14.84 -2.78
C TYR A 319 33.65 -13.76 -3.44
N SER A 320 33.97 -13.95 -4.72
CA SER A 320 34.56 -12.88 -5.54
C SER A 320 33.44 -12.01 -6.10
N ARG A 321 33.30 -10.79 -5.58
CA ARG A 321 32.35 -9.80 -6.11
C ARG A 321 33.01 -9.09 -7.28
N VAL A 322 32.38 -9.15 -8.44
CA VAL A 322 32.85 -8.48 -9.67
C VAL A 322 31.93 -7.30 -9.98
N TRP A 323 32.50 -6.12 -10.26
CA TRP A 323 31.74 -4.94 -10.66
C TRP A 323 32.53 -4.07 -11.66
N GLN A 324 31.79 -3.20 -12.34
CA GLN A 324 32.38 -2.21 -13.24
C GLN A 324 32.95 -1.03 -12.43
N CYS A 325 34.24 -0.77 -12.56
CA CYS A 325 34.99 0.24 -11.82
C CYS A 325 35.77 1.15 -12.77
N ASN A 326 36.29 2.27 -12.24
CA ASN A 326 37.14 3.19 -13.01
C ASN A 326 36.52 3.62 -14.35
N CYS A 327 35.21 3.83 -14.35
CA CYS A 327 34.44 4.19 -15.53
C CYS A 327 34.83 5.59 -16.03
N LYS A 328 35.28 5.68 -17.27
CA LYS A 328 35.59 6.93 -17.95
C LYS A 328 34.56 7.18 -19.05
N PHE A 329 33.95 8.37 -19.01
CA PHE A 329 33.13 8.86 -20.10
C PHE A 329 34.03 9.30 -21.25
N LEU A 330 33.86 8.71 -22.42
CA LEU A 330 34.54 9.12 -23.63
C LEU A 330 33.60 10.04 -24.39
N TRP A 331 34.09 11.24 -24.74
CA TRP A 331 33.32 12.26 -25.45
C TRP A 331 33.12 11.85 -26.92
N CYS A 332 32.29 10.82 -27.08
CA CYS A 332 31.67 10.29 -28.29
C CYS A 332 30.59 9.23 -27.89
N CYS A 333 29.91 9.50 -26.75
CA CYS A 333 28.68 8.87 -26.26
C CYS A 333 28.76 7.47 -25.64
N TYR A 334 29.92 7.00 -25.19
CA TYR A 334 29.99 5.74 -24.42
C TYR A 334 30.87 5.83 -23.18
N VAL A 335 30.54 5.00 -22.20
CA VAL A 335 31.30 4.84 -20.96
C VAL A 335 32.15 3.59 -21.07
N LYS A 336 33.45 3.71 -20.90
CA LYS A 336 34.37 2.57 -20.81
C LYS A 336 34.73 2.34 -19.35
N CYS A 337 34.41 1.16 -18.83
CA CYS A 337 34.74 0.74 -17.47
C CYS A 337 35.73 -0.42 -17.48
N ASN A 338 36.50 -0.55 -16.41
CA ASN A 338 37.28 -1.75 -16.14
C ASN A 338 36.44 -2.74 -15.34
N THR A 339 36.76 -4.02 -15.45
CA THR A 339 36.18 -5.04 -14.58
C THR A 339 37.06 -5.18 -13.34
N CYS A 340 36.56 -4.79 -12.18
CA CYS A 340 37.22 -5.00 -10.89
C CYS A 340 36.62 -6.21 -10.18
N SER A 341 37.42 -6.86 -9.33
CA SER A 341 36.97 -7.93 -8.44
C SER A 341 37.55 -7.78 -7.05
N GLU A 342 36.77 -8.06 -6.03
CA GLU A 342 37.20 -8.10 -4.62
C GLU A 342 36.67 -9.37 -3.96
N ARG A 343 37.50 -9.99 -3.11
CA ARG A 343 37.08 -11.09 -2.26
C ARG A 343 36.29 -10.53 -1.08
N THR A 344 35.03 -10.92 -0.98
CA THR A 344 34.11 -10.51 0.07
C THR A 344 33.66 -11.72 0.88
N GLU A 345 33.49 -11.53 2.18
CA GLU A 345 32.94 -12.55 3.07
C GLU A 345 31.45 -12.30 3.30
N VAL A 346 30.64 -13.35 3.19
CA VAL A 346 29.22 -13.33 3.49
C VAL A 346 28.97 -14.30 4.64
N HIS A 347 28.39 -13.79 5.72
CA HIS A 347 28.04 -14.59 6.89
C HIS A 347 26.56 -14.94 6.86
N THR A 348 26.22 -16.21 7.10
CA THR A 348 24.84 -16.71 7.13
C THR A 348 24.55 -17.47 8.41
N CYS A 349 23.38 -17.27 9.01
CA CYS A 349 23.01 -17.94 10.25
C CYS A 349 22.88 -19.46 10.09
N LYS A 350 23.38 -20.20 11.07
CA LYS A 350 23.25 -21.65 11.14
C LYS A 350 21.81 -22.10 11.39
#